data_AF-A0ABD1AXY2-F1
#
_entry.id   AF-A0ABD1AXY2-F1
#
_cell.length_a   1.000
_cell.length_b   1.000
_cell.length_c   1.000
_cell.angle_alpha   90.00
_cell.angle_beta   90.00
_cell.angle_gamma   90.00
#
_symmetry.space_group_name_H-M   'P 1'
#
loop_
_entity.id
_entity.type
_entity.pdbx_description
1 polymer ?
#
loop_
_entity_poly.entity_id
_entity_poly.type
_entity_poly.pdbx_seq_one_letter_code
_entity_poly.pdbx_strand_id
1 'polypeptide(L)'
;MDDKLMGSLTPVKRLSLALYGPYKLKLPTGNILYRLVYLELYTYTPVWLNALTLMLDASPKMQVLKLIDHNSWCSGQYYDEEWNQPKNVPECLLLHLETFMWEGYKCGEK
;
A
#
# COMPACT_ATOMS: atom_id res chain seq x y z
N MET A 1 9.17 4.81 10.34
CA MET A 1 8.08 4.15 11.07
C MET A 1 8.72 3.42 12.23
N ASP A 2 8.30 3.67 13.46
CA ASP A 2 8.95 3.12 14.67
C ASP A 2 8.71 1.61 14.81
N ASP A 3 9.73 0.87 15.24
CA ASP A 3 9.65 -0.59 15.47
C ASP A 3 8.56 -0.95 16.50
N LYS A 4 8.30 -0.07 17.46
CA LYS A 4 7.23 -0.22 18.46
C LYS A 4 5.84 -0.12 17.82
N LEU A 5 5.67 0.74 16.82
CA LEU A 5 4.42 0.85 16.06
C LEU A 5 4.22 -0.42 15.24
N MET A 6 5.27 -0.91 14.59
CA MET A 6 5.22 -2.16 13.83
C MET A 6 4.84 -3.36 14.70
N GLY A 7 5.41 -3.50 15.89
CA GLY A 7 5.00 -4.55 16.84
C GLY A 7 3.51 -4.51 17.19
N SER A 8 2.94 -3.31 17.35
CA SER A 8 1.51 -3.13 17.66
C SER A 8 0.55 -3.46 16.51
N LEU A 9 1.05 -3.58 15.27
CA LEU A 9 0.23 -3.89 14.09
C LEU A 9 -0.03 -5.39 13.89
N THR A 10 0.61 -6.28 14.67
CA THR A 10 0.46 -7.74 14.56
C THR A 10 -0.99 -8.28 14.61
N PRO A 11 -1.92 -7.75 15.44
CA PRO A 11 -3.30 -8.25 15.47
C PRO A 11 -4.25 -7.52 14.53
N VAL A 12 -3.78 -6.54 13.74
CA VAL A 12 -4.65 -5.63 12.99
C VAL A 12 -5.25 -6.33 11.76
N LYS A 13 -6.58 -6.31 11.67
CA LYS A 13 -7.32 -6.81 10.50
C LYS A 13 -7.65 -5.73 9.48
N ARG A 14 -7.73 -4.47 9.92
CA ARG A 14 -8.06 -3.32 9.07
C ARG A 14 -7.07 -2.20 9.33
N LEU A 15 -6.38 -1.76 8.29
CA LEU A 15 -5.40 -0.68 8.35
C LEU A 15 -5.82 0.41 7.37
N SER A 16 -5.85 1.65 7.82
CA SER A 16 -5.94 2.83 6.96
C SER A 16 -4.68 3.67 7.17
N LEU A 17 -3.99 4.01 6.09
CA LEU A 17 -2.67 4.63 6.15
C LEU A 17 -2.54 5.79 5.17
N ALA A 18 -2.15 6.94 5.70
CA ALA A 18 -1.71 8.09 4.92
C ALA A 18 -0.21 8.31 5.15
N LEU A 19 0.57 8.23 4.07
CA LEU A 19 2.01 8.44 4.10
C LEU A 19 2.30 9.90 3.73
N TYR A 20 2.84 10.65 4.67
CA TYR A 20 3.24 12.04 4.47
C TYR A 20 4.77 12.14 4.60
N GLY A 21 5.46 12.24 3.47
CA GLY A 21 6.90 12.48 3.39
C GLY A 21 7.72 11.39 2.67
N PRO A 22 9.00 11.66 2.34
CA PRO A 22 9.87 10.79 1.54
C PRO A 22 10.43 9.59 2.32
N TYR A 23 9.73 9.16 3.37
CA TYR A 23 10.25 8.15 4.28
C TYR A 23 10.12 6.77 3.62
N LYS A 24 11.26 6.12 3.36
CA LYS A 24 11.30 4.72 2.97
C LYS A 24 10.68 3.88 4.08
N LEU A 25 9.52 3.30 3.77
CA LEU A 25 8.82 2.42 4.69
C LEU A 25 9.63 1.12 4.80
N LYS A 26 10.11 0.83 6.02
CA LYS A 26 10.75 -0.44 6.35
C LYS A 26 9.77 -1.23 7.19
N LEU A 27 9.17 -2.26 6.59
CA LEU A 27 8.46 -3.28 7.36
C LEU A 27 9.52 -4.20 7.98
N PRO A 28 9.44 -4.54 9.28
CA PRO A 28 10.31 -5.55 9.86
C PRO A 28 10.13 -6.86 9.10
N THR A 29 11.23 -7.59 8.93
CA THR A 29 11.25 -8.91 8.33
C THR A 29 10.48 -9.87 9.24
N GLY A 30 9.20 -10.03 8.98
CA GLY A 30 8.29 -10.75 9.85
C GLY A 30 6.86 -10.37 9.52
N ASN A 31 5.99 -11.36 9.47
CA ASN A 31 4.64 -11.34 8.91
C ASN A 31 3.63 -10.53 9.75
N ILE A 32 3.98 -9.30 10.10
CA ILE A 32 3.25 -8.43 11.03
C ILE A 32 1.84 -8.15 10.51
N LEU A 33 1.67 -8.16 9.20
CA LEU A 33 0.39 -7.93 8.55
C LEU A 33 -0.28 -9.23 8.07
N TYR A 34 0.16 -10.41 8.55
CA TYR A 34 -0.40 -11.70 8.15
C TYR A 34 -1.92 -11.81 8.30
N ARG A 35 -2.46 -11.09 9.29
CA ARG A 35 -3.89 -11.10 9.64
C ARG A 35 -4.66 -9.95 8.99
N LEU A 36 -3.98 -9.10 8.23
CA LEU A 36 -4.61 -7.97 7.56
C LEU A 36 -5.56 -8.48 6.48
N VAL A 37 -6.80 -8.00 6.55
CA VAL A 37 -7.89 -8.34 5.61
C VAL A 37 -8.27 -7.12 4.78
N TYR A 38 -8.17 -5.92 5.35
CA TYR A 38 -8.55 -4.66 4.72
C TYR A 38 -7.38 -3.68 4.79
N LEU A 39 -6.99 -3.14 3.64
CA LEU A 39 -6.02 -2.07 3.52
C LEU A 39 -6.67 -0.88 2.81
N GLU A 40 -6.64 0.28 3.45
CA GLU A 40 -6.90 1.58 2.82
C GLU A 40 -5.60 2.38 2.80
N LEU A 41 -5.19 2.83 1.62
CA LEU A 41 -3.92 3.54 1.42
C LEU A 41 -4.15 4.81 0.61
N TYR A 42 -3.66 5.92 1.13
CA TYR A 42 -3.71 7.20 0.42
C TYR A 42 -2.49 7.38 -0.48
N THR A 43 -2.70 7.84 -1.71
CA THR A 43 -1.66 7.91 -2.76
C THR A 43 -0.96 9.28 -2.83
N TYR A 44 -0.81 9.97 -1.70
CA TYR A 44 -0.29 11.36 -1.61
C TYR A 44 1.14 11.56 -2.13
N THR A 45 1.98 10.53 -2.01
CA THR A 45 3.44 10.65 -2.17
C THR A 45 3.99 9.50 -3.02
N PRO A 46 5.01 9.69 -3.87
CA PRO A 46 5.54 8.65 -4.75
C PRO A 46 5.94 7.34 -4.07
N VAL A 47 6.39 7.41 -2.81
CA VAL A 47 6.72 6.24 -1.98
C VAL A 47 5.54 5.30 -1.72
N TRP A 48 4.30 5.71 -2.01
CA TRP A 48 3.09 4.90 -1.75
C TRP A 48 3.13 3.56 -2.50
N LEU A 49 3.66 3.53 -3.73
CA LEU A 49 3.65 2.32 -4.55
C LEU A 49 4.63 1.26 -4.03
N ASN A 50 5.79 1.70 -3.53
CA ASN A 50 6.75 0.84 -2.83
C ASN A 50 6.20 0.34 -1.50
N ALA A 51 5.54 1.21 -0.73
CA ALA A 51 4.89 0.82 0.52
C ALA A 51 3.74 -0.19 0.29
N LEU A 52 2.91 0.04 -0.73
CA LEU A 52 1.86 -0.89 -1.14
C LEU A 52 2.45 -2.26 -1.44
N THR A 53 3.50 -2.33 -2.27
CA THR A 53 4.15 -3.59 -2.65
C THR A 53 4.59 -4.39 -1.41
N LEU A 54 5.24 -3.72 -0.45
CA LEU A 54 5.67 -4.35 0.80
C LEU A 54 4.50 -4.82 1.67
N MET A 55 3.42 -4.04 1.75
CA MET A 55 2.24 -4.41 2.54
C MET A 55 1.47 -5.57 1.95
N LEU A 56 1.37 -5.65 0.62
CA LEU A 56 0.73 -6.77 -0.08
C LEU A 56 1.47 -8.08 0.17
N ASP A 57 2.80 -8.05 0.09
CA ASP A 57 3.64 -9.22 0.37
C ASP A 57 3.53 -9.67 1.85
N ALA A 58 3.44 -8.72 2.77
CA ALA A 58 3.26 -8.99 4.19
C ALA A 58 1.82 -9.39 4.60
N SER A 59 0.85 -9.36 3.68
CA SER A 59 -0.58 -9.52 3.98
C SER A 59 -1.25 -10.59 3.10
N PRO A 60 -0.83 -11.87 3.16
CA PRO A 60 -1.37 -12.92 2.27
C PRO A 60 -2.89 -13.10 2.39
N LYS A 61 -3.51 -12.75 3.53
CA LYS A 61 -4.97 -12.87 3.74
C LYS A 61 -5.79 -11.63 3.37
N MET A 62 -5.17 -10.64 2.71
CA MET A 62 -5.85 -9.41 2.35
C MET A 62 -6.96 -9.70 1.32
N GLN A 63 -8.16 -9.20 1.62
CA GLN A 63 -9.35 -9.33 0.78
C GLN A 63 -9.80 -8.00 0.17
N VAL A 64 -9.57 -6.90 0.87
CA VAL A 64 -10.01 -5.57 0.42
C VAL A 64 -8.82 -4.64 0.31
N LEU A 65 -8.62 -4.09 -0.89
CA LEU A 65 -7.67 -3.04 -1.17
C LEU A 65 -8.43 -1.79 -1.62
N LYS A 66 -8.29 -0.71 -0.85
CA LYS A 66 -8.84 0.59 -1.17
C LYS A 66 -7.71 1.61 -1.33
N LEU A 67 -7.59 2.18 -2.52
CA LEU A 67 -6.69 3.29 -2.81
C LEU A 67 -7.49 4.57 -2.84
N ILE A 68 -7.00 5.60 -2.15
CA ILE A 68 -7.62 6.93 -2.11
C ILE A 68 -6.64 7.92 -2.71
N ASP A 69 -6.98 8.42 -3.89
CA ASP A 69 -6.29 9.54 -4.50
C ASP A 69 -7.01 10.84 -4.13
N HIS A 70 -6.36 11.63 -3.30
CA HIS A 70 -6.87 12.93 -2.86
C HIS A 70 -6.27 14.09 -3.66
N ASN A 71 -5.27 13.84 -4.50
CA ASN A 71 -4.66 14.88 -5.33
C ASN A 71 -5.42 14.97 -6.65
N SER A 72 -6.15 16.08 -6.84
CA SER A 72 -6.74 16.43 -8.14
C SER A 72 -5.70 16.80 -9.20
N TRP A 73 -4.42 16.82 -8.84
CA TRP A 73 -3.34 17.05 -9.78
C TRP A 73 -2.91 15.71 -10.34
N CYS A 74 -3.37 15.44 -11.56
CA CYS A 74 -2.65 14.63 -12.53
C CYS A 74 -1.28 15.26 -12.79
N SER A 75 -0.43 15.38 -11.78
CA SER A 75 0.95 15.69 -12.03
C SER A 75 1.51 14.44 -12.67
N GLY A 76 1.58 14.45 -14.00
CA GLY A 76 2.52 13.66 -14.79
C GLY A 76 3.98 13.96 -14.43
N GLN A 77 4.24 14.31 -13.17
CA GLN A 77 5.52 14.12 -12.53
C GLN A 77 5.72 12.61 -12.51
N TYR A 78 6.36 12.13 -13.57
CA TYR A 78 7.18 10.95 -13.52
C TYR A 78 8.03 11.09 -12.26
N TYR A 79 7.60 10.44 -11.20
CA TYR A 79 8.36 10.40 -9.98
C TYR A 79 9.53 9.48 -10.27
N ASP A 80 10.74 10.04 -10.36
CA ASP A 80 12.02 9.34 -10.57
C ASP A 80 12.35 8.34 -9.43
N GLU A 81 11.43 8.11 -8.48
CA GLU A 81 11.55 6.97 -7.58
C GLU A 81 11.20 5.70 -8.34
N GLU A 82 12.24 4.93 -8.66
CA GLU A 82 12.13 3.57 -9.17
C GLU A 82 11.20 2.76 -8.28
N TRP A 83 10.01 2.48 -8.80
CA TRP A 83 9.15 1.45 -8.22
C TRP A 83 9.94 0.15 -8.17
N ASN A 84 10.10 -0.39 -6.97
CA ASN A 84 10.75 -1.66 -6.74
C ASN A 84 9.76 -2.77 -7.08
N GLN A 85 9.58 -2.99 -8.38
CA GLN A 85 8.65 -3.96 -8.92
C GLN A 85 8.94 -5.36 -8.32
N PRO A 86 7.93 -6.01 -7.72
CA PRO A 86 8.11 -7.36 -7.19
C PRO A 86 8.29 -8.35 -8.34
N LYS A 87 9.10 -9.39 -8.14
CA LYS A 87 9.33 -10.45 -9.14
C LYS A 87 8.07 -11.28 -9.42
N ASN A 88 7.22 -11.44 -8.40
CA ASN A 88 5.99 -12.21 -8.46
C ASN A 88 4.82 -11.32 -8.03
N VAL A 89 3.63 -11.65 -8.52
CA VAL A 89 2.40 -11.04 -8.00
C VAL A 89 2.19 -11.54 -6.55
N PRO A 90 1.93 -10.65 -5.58
CA PRO A 90 1.65 -11.04 -4.21
C PRO A 90 0.48 -12.05 -4.11
N GLU A 91 0.63 -13.05 -3.24
CA GLU A 91 -0.35 -14.13 -3.07
C GLU A 91 -1.76 -13.61 -2.77
N CYS A 92 -1.87 -12.55 -1.96
CA CYS A 92 -3.15 -11.95 -1.61
C CYS A 92 -3.91 -11.42 -2.82
N LEU A 93 -3.23 -10.80 -3.79
CA LEU A 93 -3.85 -10.30 -5.02
C LEU A 93 -4.33 -11.43 -5.93
N LEU A 94 -3.66 -12.59 -5.89
CA LEU A 94 -3.99 -13.74 -6.73
C LEU A 94 -5.12 -14.59 -6.14
N LEU A 95 -5.09 -14.85 -4.83
CA LEU A 95 -5.92 -15.89 -4.20
C LEU A 95 -7.04 -15.34 -3.31
N HIS A 96 -6.88 -14.13 -2.78
CA HIS A 96 -7.70 -13.67 -1.66
C HIS A 96 -8.39 -12.33 -1.89
N LEU A 97 -7.93 -11.52 -2.85
CA LEU A 97 -8.52 -10.22 -3.12
C LEU A 97 -9.95 -10.38 -3.65
N GLU A 98 -10.90 -9.88 -2.87
CA GLU A 98 -12.33 -9.88 -3.18
C GLU A 98 -12.80 -8.50 -3.66
N THR A 99 -12.16 -7.43 -3.18
CA THR A 99 -12.58 -6.06 -3.51
C THR A 99 -11.37 -5.17 -3.76
N PHE A 100 -11.37 -4.54 -4.93
CA PHE A 100 -10.47 -3.45 -5.27
C PHE A 100 -11.25 -2.17 -5.50
N MET A 101 -10.87 -1.10 -4.81
CA MET A 101 -11.43 0.23 -5.01
C MET A 101 -10.30 1.23 -5.21
N TRP A 102 -10.44 2.10 -6.19
CA TRP A 102 -9.56 3.26 -6.36
C TRP A 102 -10.40 4.51 -6.49
N GLU A 103 -10.56 5.20 -5.37
CA GLU A 103 -11.32 6.45 -5.30
C GLU A 103 -10.43 7.61 -5.73
N GLY A 104 -11.00 8.54 -6.51
CA GLY A 104 -10.29 9.73 -6.95
C GLY A 104 -9.27 9.51 -8.06
N TYR A 105 -9.10 8.28 -8.57
CA TYR A 105 -8.28 8.01 -9.75
C TYR A 105 -8.81 8.79 -10.96
N LYS A 106 -8.20 9.94 -11.23
CA LYS A 106 -8.47 10.75 -12.41
C LYS A 106 -7.33 10.51 -13.39
N CYS A 107 -7.43 9.48 -14.21
CA CYS A 107 -6.64 9.42 -15.43
C CYS A 107 -7.41 10.17 -16.52
N GLY A 108 -7.03 11.43 -16.74
CA GLY A 108 -7.65 12.30 -17.74
C GLY A 108 -6.63 12.76 -18.77
N GLU A 109 -6.66 12.06 -19.90
CA GLU A 109 -6.27 12.34 -21.30
C GLU A 109 -5.14 13.34 -21.64
N LYS A 110 -4.34 12.94 -22.64
CA LYS A 110 -3.24 13.69 -23.28
C LYS A 110 -3.63 15.09 -23.76
#